data_AF-A0A8F1MDS3-F1
#
_entry.id   AF-A0A8F1MDS3-F1
#
_cell.length_a   1.000
_cell.length_b   1.000
_cell.length_c   1.000
_cell.angle_alpha   90.00
_cell.angle_beta   90.00
_cell.angle_gamma   90.00
#
_symmetry.space_group_name_H-M   'P 1'
#
loop_
_entity.id
_entity.type
_entity.pdbx_description
1 polymer ?
#
loop_
_entity_poly.entity_id
_entity_poly.type
_entity_poly.pdbx_seq_one_letter_code
_entity_poly.pdbx_strand_id
1 'polypeptide(L)' 'MAGKVDKNKRYIIIDDIFTTGSTVLAAAECLKKNGAKHVEIAVIARHGRPKL' A
#
# COMPACT_ATOMS: atom_id res chain seq x y z
N MET A 1 -11.87 1.15 16.33
CA MET A 1 -11.18 -0.16 16.42
C MET A 1 -10.56 -0.49 15.07
N ALA A 2 -9.35 -1.05 15.02
CA ALA A 2 -8.76 -1.51 13.77
C ALA A 2 -9.29 -2.91 13.41
N GLY A 3 -9.46 -3.19 12.11
CA GLY A 3 -9.86 -4.52 11.63
C GLY A 3 -8.72 -5.54 11.77
N LYS A 4 -9.07 -6.82 11.93
CA LYS A 4 -8.09 -7.92 11.94
C LYS A 4 -7.54 -8.13 10.53
N VAL A 5 -6.21 -8.23 10.43
CA VAL A 5 -5.54 -8.65 9.20
C VAL A 5 -5.58 -10.18 9.07
N ASP A 6 -6.00 -10.66 7.90
CA ASP A 6 -6.07 -12.07 7.54
C ASP A 6 -4.97 -12.40 6.53
N LYS A 7 -4.03 -13.25 6.94
CA LYS A 7 -2.86 -13.66 6.15
C LYS A 7 -3.19 -14.35 4.83
N ASN A 8 -4.42 -14.87 4.67
CA ASN A 8 -4.86 -15.57 3.47
C ASN A 8 -5.56 -14.64 2.46
N LYS A 9 -5.79 -13.37 2.82
CA LYS A 9 -6.40 -12.37 1.93
C LYS A 9 -5.35 -11.55 1.19
N ARG A 10 -5.79 -10.97 0.07
CA ARG A 10 -5.06 -9.95 -0.68
C ARG A 10 -5.55 -8.57 -0.26
N TYR A 11 -4.61 -7.65 -0.08
CA TYR A 11 -4.88 -6.27 0.30
C TYR A 11 -4.44 -5.35 -0.83
N ILE A 12 -5.32 -4.44 -1.24
CA ILE A 12 -5.00 -3.37 -2.17
C ILE A 12 -5.04 -2.06 -1.40
N ILE A 13 -3.93 -1.34 -1.38
CA ILE A 13 -3.88 0.04 -0.90
C ILE A 13 -4.27 0.93 -2.07
N ILE A 14 -5.28 1.76 -1.87
CA ILE A 14 -5.77 2.71 -2.87
C ILE A 14 -5.42 4.12 -2.40
N ASP A 15 -4.77 4.88 -3.27
CA ASP A 15 -4.46 6.29 -3.04
C ASP A 15 -4.69 7.09 -4.35
N ASP A 16 -4.88 8.39 -4.28
CA ASP A 16 -5.14 9.20 -5.48
C ASP A 16 -3.86 9.49 -6.27
N ILE A 17 -2.83 10.02 -5.61
CA ILE A 17 -1.59 10.50 -6.22
C ILE A 17 -0.38 9.90 -5.50
N PHE A 18 0.38 9.09 -6.22
CA PHE A 18 1.68 8.60 -5.75
C PHE A 18 2.76 9.67 -5.96
N THR A 19 3.38 10.16 -4.89
CA THR A 19 4.51 11.09 -4.94
C THR A 19 5.85 10.36 -4.69
N THR A 20 6.41 10.49 -3.49
CA THR A 20 7.60 9.75 -3.04
C THR A 20 7.27 8.30 -2.69
N GLY A 21 5.99 8.01 -2.44
CA GLY A 21 5.52 6.69 -1.99
C GLY A 21 5.55 6.48 -0.47
N SER A 22 5.93 7.49 0.33
CA SER A 22 6.05 7.34 1.79
C SER A 22 4.74 6.90 2.45
N THR A 23 3.58 7.45 2.02
CA THR A 23 2.25 7.09 2.54
C THR A 23 1.93 5.61 2.31
N VAL A 24 1.98 5.17 1.06
CA VAL A 24 1.65 3.78 0.69
C VAL A 24 2.69 2.79 1.22
N LEU A 25 3.96 3.19 1.39
CA LEU A 25 4.99 2.37 2.03
C LEU A 25 4.67 2.12 3.50
N ALA A 26 4.35 3.18 4.26
CA ALA A 26 3.98 3.06 5.67
C ALA A 26 2.74 2.17 5.86
N ALA A 27 1.73 2.32 4.99
CA ALA A 27 0.54 1.47 4.99
C ALA A 27 0.87 0.00 4.68
N ALA A 28 1.71 -0.25 3.67
CA ALA A 28 2.14 -1.60 3.30
C ALA A 28 2.94 -2.28 4.41
N GLU A 29 3.84 -1.54 5.07
CA GLU A 29 4.57 -2.04 6.24
C GLU A 29 3.64 -2.38 7.39
N CYS A 30 2.64 -1.52 7.67
CA CYS A 30 1.65 -1.78 8.70
C CYS A 30 0.88 -3.09 8.43
N LEU A 31 0.40 -3.29 7.20
CA LEU A 31 -0.27 -4.53 6.79
C LEU A 31 0.63 -5.77 6.93
N LYS A 32 1.88 -5.67 6.46
CA LYS A 32 2.86 -6.76 6.54
C LYS A 32 3.22 -7.11 7.98
N LYS A 33 3.44 -6.11 8.84
CA LYS A 33 3.69 -6.30 10.28
C LYS A 33 2.53 -7.02 10.98
N ASN A 34 1.31 -6.87 10.45
CA ASN A 34 0.10 -7.55 10.95
C ASN A 34 -0.22 -8.86 10.20
N GLY A 35 0.68 -9.37 9.36
CA GLY A 35 0.58 -10.70 8.76
C GLY A 35 0.02 -10.75 7.33
N ALA A 36 -0.22 -9.61 6.68
CA ALA A 36 -0.60 -9.61 5.26
C ALA A 36 0.55 -10.16 4.40
N LYS A 37 0.27 -11.19 3.58
CA LYS A 37 1.25 -11.80 2.66
C LYS A 37 1.27 -11.15 1.28
N HIS A 38 0.12 -10.65 0.84
CA HIS A 38 -0.08 -10.08 -0.48
C HIS A 38 -0.62 -8.67 -0.35
N VAL A 39 0.22 -7.69 -0.70
CA VAL A 39 -0.10 -6.26 -0.64
C VAL A 39 0.24 -5.65 -2.00
N GLU A 40 -0.78 -5.10 -2.65
CA GLU A 40 -0.68 -4.37 -3.91
C GLU A 40 -1.03 -2.90 -3.68
N ILE A 41 -0.56 -2.02 -4.58
CA ILE A 41 -0.81 -0.59 -4.52
C ILE A 41 -1.44 -0.18 -5.85
N ALA A 42 -2.58 0.49 -5.78
CA ALA A 42 -3.27 1.06 -6.92
C ALA A 42 -3.42 2.57 -6.72
N VAL A 43 -2.98 3.34 -7.71
CA VAL A 43 -3.05 4.81 -7.68
C VAL A 43 -3.59 5.34 -9.00
N ILE A 44 -4.30 6.46 -8.96
CA ILE A 44 -4.87 7.08 -10.16
C ILE A 44 -3.78 7.81 -10.94
N ALA A 45 -2.90 8.54 -10.24
CA ALA A 45 -1.82 9.30 -10.85
C ALA A 45 -0.49 9.11 -10.10
N ARG A 46 0.62 9.33 -10.80
CA ARG A 46 1.94 9.44 -10.20
C ARG A 46 2.51 10.82 -10.49
N HIS A 47 2.89 11.52 -9.43
CA HIS A 47 3.57 12.80 -9.51
C HIS A 47 5.09 12.60 -9.52
N GLY A 48 5.78 13.31 -10.42
CA GLY A 48 7.23 13.23 -10.62
C GLY A 48 7.64 12.36 -11.81
N ARG A 49 8.88 12.52 -12.28
CA ARG A 49 9.40 11.74 -13.40
C ARG A 49 9.81 10.35 -12.90
N PRO A 50 9.27 9.25 -13.47
CA PRO A 50 9.92 7.96 -13.36
C PRO A 50 11.35 8.13 -13.89
N LYS A 51 12.36 7.83 -13.07
CA LYS A 51 13.67 7.50 -13.66
C LYS A 51 13.44 6.17 -14.37
N LEU A 52 13.28 6.23 -15.70
CA LEU A 52 13.60 5.09 -16.55
C LEU A 52 15.08 4.74 -16.35
#